data_AF-A0A1A7KKE8-F1
#
_entry.id   AF-A0A1A7KKE8-F1
#
_cell.length_a   1.000
_cell.length_b   1.000
_cell.length_c   1.000
_cell.angle_alpha   90.00
_cell.angle_beta   90.00
_cell.angle_gamma   90.00
#
_symmetry.space_group_name_H-M   'P 1'
#
loop_
_entity.id
_entity.type
_entity.pdbx_description
1 polymer ?
#
loop_
_entity_poly.entity_id
_entity_poly.type
_entity_poly.pdbx_seq_one_letter_code
_entity_poly.pdbx_strand_id
1 'polypeptide(L)'
;MKIFFRFLFLFSCISVSSQTFGLTNKKIIAYYETINMAENKIINNELDSASILYKKAFLNNEQPLGKDLYNSMIVSLKIKDKNHAFSQYRSLKCLEYPFDENFEAHNFPDLKKTKEIKCKTSFDIAYRKTLDSLFIIDQHYRKISGGDYAKYQKEINKNDSIVSTQLLKLIQTKGFPNEYNLGLKSADKNFFQNFYLIVWHQAANNIKKPQVVNFSEDIVKALNLGKITPDNAGFLLDLNNNTNNYSSKHFDIMAFVNNPGDPKRPHDNIEKSLENEDCCYVHVWFLPEKREEKGGKLVMEIDKRRKNLGMCSLDDNLKKKIFNLNNKDYQFPQAQIVGMNFTKDTDKENLKKHFIKIK
;
A
#
# COMPACT_ATOMS: atom_id res chain seq x y z
N MET A 1 -57.49 36.33 -10.32
CA MET A 1 -56.90 35.53 -9.23
C MET A 1 -55.66 34.84 -9.81
N LYS A 2 -54.52 35.55 -9.81
CA LYS A 2 -53.35 35.26 -8.96
C LYS A 2 -52.83 33.83 -9.19
N ILE A 3 -51.89 33.67 -10.13
CA ILE A 3 -50.46 33.41 -9.83
C ILE A 3 -50.34 32.14 -8.99
N PHE A 4 -50.24 30.94 -9.57
CA PHE A 4 -49.69 29.76 -8.87
C PHE A 4 -49.30 28.58 -9.77
N PHE A 5 -48.91 28.80 -11.04
CA PHE A 5 -48.41 27.72 -11.92
C PHE A 5 -47.06 28.04 -12.58
N ARG A 6 -46.21 28.79 -11.87
CA ARG A 6 -44.81 29.04 -12.26
C ARG A 6 -43.89 28.84 -11.04
N PHE A 7 -43.86 27.68 -10.43
CA PHE A 7 -42.79 27.26 -9.51
C PHE A 7 -42.85 25.74 -9.30
N LEU A 8 -42.53 24.96 -10.33
CA LEU A 8 -42.19 23.55 -10.15
C LEU A 8 -41.14 23.11 -11.18
N PHE A 9 -40.09 23.92 -11.33
CA PHE A 9 -38.97 23.64 -12.22
C PHE A 9 -37.64 24.14 -11.63
N LEU A 10 -37.47 24.01 -10.31
CA LEU A 10 -36.28 24.55 -9.61
C LEU A 10 -35.90 23.79 -8.34
N PHE A 11 -36.09 22.48 -8.28
CA PHE A 11 -35.47 21.55 -7.32
C PHE A 11 -35.62 20.17 -7.98
N SER A 12 -34.62 19.60 -8.64
CA SER A 12 -33.49 18.96 -7.96
C SER A 12 -32.36 18.65 -8.95
N CYS A 13 -31.56 19.64 -9.35
CA CYS A 13 -30.16 19.37 -9.64
C CYS A 13 -29.45 19.24 -8.30
N ILE A 14 -29.76 18.18 -7.54
CA ILE A 14 -28.81 17.67 -6.55
C ILE A 14 -27.71 17.11 -7.42
N SER A 15 -26.72 17.96 -7.70
CA SER A 15 -25.42 17.53 -8.16
C SER A 15 -24.98 16.46 -7.18
N VAL A 16 -25.17 15.19 -7.55
CA VAL A 16 -24.39 14.12 -6.96
C VAL A 16 -22.99 14.47 -7.40
N SER A 17 -22.30 15.26 -6.59
CA SER A 17 -20.86 15.41 -6.64
C SER A 17 -20.34 14.01 -6.38
N SER A 18 -20.24 13.23 -7.45
CA SER A 18 -19.41 12.03 -7.46
C SER A 18 -18.05 12.54 -7.01
N GLN A 19 -17.73 12.29 -5.74
CA GLN A 19 -16.47 12.72 -5.17
C GLN A 19 -15.40 12.03 -6.01
N THR A 20 -14.77 12.77 -6.92
CA THR A 20 -13.68 12.21 -7.70
C THR A 20 -12.49 12.12 -6.76
N PHE A 21 -12.36 10.97 -6.11
CA PHE A 21 -11.17 10.62 -5.36
C PHE A 21 -9.99 10.60 -6.33
N GLY A 22 -9.11 11.60 -6.21
CA GLY A 22 -8.05 11.80 -7.17
C GLY A 22 -7.05 12.85 -6.74
N LEU A 23 -5.88 12.77 -7.37
CA LEU A 23 -4.85 13.79 -7.29
C LEU A 23 -5.27 15.04 -8.05
N THR A 24 -5.10 16.19 -7.42
CA THR A 24 -5.29 17.52 -7.99
C THR A 24 -4.00 18.35 -7.91
N ASN A 25 -3.11 18.03 -6.97
CA ASN A 25 -1.82 18.70 -6.84
C ASN A 25 -0.83 18.28 -7.94
N LYS A 26 -0.58 19.18 -8.90
CA LYS A 26 0.28 18.94 -10.06
C LYS A 26 1.71 18.51 -9.71
N LYS A 27 2.32 19.05 -8.65
CA LYS A 27 3.67 18.64 -8.24
C LYS A 27 3.68 17.20 -7.76
N ILE A 28 2.69 16.83 -6.94
CA ILE A 28 2.55 15.48 -6.41
C ILE A 28 2.18 14.47 -7.51
N ILE A 29 1.36 14.86 -8.49
CA ILE A 29 1.12 14.06 -9.70
C ILE A 29 2.45 13.77 -10.42
N ALA A 30 3.23 14.82 -10.72
CA ALA A 30 4.52 14.67 -11.40
C ALA A 30 5.51 13.82 -10.59
N TYR A 31 5.50 13.95 -9.25
CA TYR A 31 6.26 13.10 -8.34
C TYR A 31 5.90 11.62 -8.54
N TYR A 32 4.63 11.23 -8.35
CA TYR A 32 4.23 9.82 -8.42
C TYR A 32 4.38 9.23 -9.82
N GLU A 33 4.09 9.99 -10.89
CA GLU A 33 4.35 9.54 -12.26
C GLU A 33 5.84 9.26 -12.48
N THR A 34 6.71 10.15 -12.03
CA THR A 34 8.17 9.99 -12.18
C THR A 34 8.69 8.81 -11.32
N ILE A 35 8.15 8.61 -10.11
CA ILE A 35 8.46 7.43 -9.29
C ILE A 35 8.05 6.14 -10.01
N ASN A 36 6.83 6.06 -10.55
CA ASN A 36 6.38 4.87 -11.29
C ASN A 36 7.29 4.57 -12.48
N MET A 37 7.73 5.60 -13.22
CA MET A 37 8.71 5.44 -14.30
C MET A 37 10.05 4.91 -13.78
N ALA A 38 10.56 5.43 -12.67
CA ALA A 38 11.81 4.98 -12.06
C ALA A 38 11.74 3.50 -11.66
N GLU A 39 10.63 3.10 -11.02
CA GLU A 39 10.38 1.71 -10.63
C GLU A 39 10.31 0.78 -11.86
N ASN A 40 9.67 1.20 -12.94
CA ASN A 40 9.64 0.42 -14.19
C ASN A 40 11.05 0.26 -14.79
N LYS A 41 11.89 1.29 -14.70
CA LYS A 41 13.31 1.20 -15.11
C LYS A 41 14.10 0.21 -14.26
N ILE A 42 13.80 0.08 -12.95
CA ILE A 42 14.41 -0.97 -12.11
C ILE A 42 14.07 -2.37 -12.62
N ILE A 43 12.79 -2.63 -12.92
CA ILE A 43 12.33 -3.95 -13.39
C ILE A 43 13.02 -4.34 -14.69
N ASN A 44 13.28 -3.36 -15.57
CA ASN A 44 13.97 -3.57 -16.84
C ASN A 44 15.51 -3.53 -16.73
N ASN A 45 16.05 -3.49 -15.51
CA ASN A 45 17.49 -3.39 -15.24
C ASN A 45 18.17 -2.14 -15.83
N GLU A 46 17.42 -1.07 -16.07
CA GLU A 46 17.89 0.22 -16.59
C GLU A 46 18.22 1.18 -15.43
N LEU A 47 19.17 0.78 -14.56
CA LEU A 47 19.39 1.41 -13.24
C LEU A 47 19.87 2.87 -13.30
N ASP A 48 20.68 3.24 -14.29
CA ASP A 48 21.11 4.65 -14.48
C ASP A 48 19.90 5.56 -14.77
N SER A 49 18.98 5.08 -15.61
CA SER A 49 17.73 5.80 -15.90
C SER A 49 16.84 5.91 -14.67
N ALA A 50 16.75 4.83 -13.88
CA ALA A 50 16.02 4.87 -12.61
C ALA A 50 16.60 5.92 -11.65
N SER A 51 17.92 6.00 -11.52
CA SER A 51 18.60 6.99 -10.66
C SER A 51 18.28 8.44 -11.07
N ILE A 52 18.33 8.74 -12.37
CA ILE A 52 17.97 10.06 -12.91
C ILE A 52 16.50 10.40 -12.59
N LEU A 53 15.59 9.43 -12.74
CA LEU A 53 14.17 9.63 -12.47
C LEU A 53 13.90 9.87 -10.99
N TYR A 54 14.53 9.14 -10.06
CA TYR A 54 14.38 9.44 -8.63
C TYR A 54 14.86 10.84 -8.27
N LYS A 55 16.04 11.24 -8.77
CA LYS A 55 16.57 12.60 -8.57
C LYS A 55 15.57 13.66 -9.05
N LYS A 56 14.98 13.44 -10.24
CA LYS A 56 13.94 14.32 -10.79
C LYS A 56 12.66 14.32 -9.96
N ALA A 57 12.21 13.16 -9.48
CA ALA A 57 11.00 13.03 -8.68
C ALA A 57 11.14 13.84 -7.39
N PHE A 58 12.26 13.71 -6.68
CA PHE A 58 12.50 14.37 -5.39
C PHE A 58 12.55 15.91 -5.45
N LEU A 59 12.62 16.51 -6.64
CA LEU A 59 12.43 17.95 -6.83
C LEU A 59 10.97 18.40 -6.67
N ASN A 60 10.02 17.47 -6.81
CA ASN A 60 8.58 17.73 -6.80
C ASN A 60 7.90 17.44 -5.45
N ASN A 61 8.63 16.81 -4.51
CA ASN A 61 8.14 16.56 -3.16
C ASN A 61 9.29 16.80 -2.17
N GLU A 62 9.16 17.82 -1.32
CA GLU A 62 10.16 18.18 -0.30
C GLU A 62 10.29 17.12 0.80
N GLN A 63 9.28 16.25 0.93
CA GLN A 63 9.25 15.13 1.85
C GLN A 63 9.05 13.82 1.09
N PRO A 64 10.05 13.33 0.32
CA PRO A 64 9.94 12.06 -0.39
C PRO A 64 9.60 10.91 0.55
N LEU A 65 8.77 9.98 0.09
CA LEU A 65 8.33 8.86 0.91
C LEU A 65 9.49 7.89 1.14
N GLY A 66 9.53 7.24 2.32
CA GLY A 66 10.62 6.37 2.74
C GLY A 66 10.87 5.21 1.78
N LYS A 67 9.81 4.61 1.24
CA LYS A 67 9.91 3.57 0.20
C LYS A 67 10.72 4.07 -1.01
N ASP A 68 10.45 5.29 -1.45
CA ASP A 68 11.07 5.88 -2.63
C ASP A 68 12.53 6.28 -2.35
N LEU A 69 12.80 6.81 -1.15
CA LEU A 69 14.17 7.05 -0.66
C LEU A 69 14.97 5.75 -0.62
N TYR A 70 14.38 4.67 -0.10
CA TYR A 70 15.01 3.35 -0.01
C TYR A 70 15.33 2.80 -1.41
N ASN A 71 14.37 2.79 -2.32
CA ASN A 71 14.62 2.31 -3.68
C ASN A 71 15.68 3.17 -4.39
N SER A 72 15.64 4.50 -4.23
CA SER A 72 16.66 5.40 -4.77
C SER A 72 18.06 5.11 -4.20
N MET A 73 18.15 4.84 -2.89
CA MET A 73 19.40 4.46 -2.23
C MET A 73 19.97 3.17 -2.83
N ILE A 74 19.15 2.12 -2.96
CA ILE A 74 19.58 0.82 -3.49
C ILE A 74 20.01 0.94 -4.95
N VAL A 75 19.25 1.63 -5.80
CA VAL A 75 19.66 1.92 -7.19
C VAL A 75 21.03 2.59 -7.22
N SER A 76 21.23 3.61 -6.38
CA SER A 76 22.47 4.38 -6.33
C SER A 76 23.67 3.54 -5.89
N LEU A 77 23.48 2.65 -4.91
CA LEU A 77 24.51 1.70 -4.49
C LEU A 77 24.92 0.78 -5.65
N LYS A 78 23.95 0.24 -6.40
CA LYS A 78 24.22 -0.68 -7.51
C LYS A 78 24.96 -0.01 -8.68
N ILE A 79 24.64 1.25 -8.99
CA ILE A 79 25.37 2.03 -10.01
C ILE A 79 26.63 2.73 -9.46
N LYS A 80 27.00 2.47 -8.20
CA LYS A 80 28.17 3.05 -7.52
C LYS A 80 28.16 4.58 -7.38
N ASP A 81 26.99 5.22 -7.43
CA ASP A 81 26.81 6.63 -7.06
C ASP A 81 26.78 6.77 -5.52
N LYS A 82 27.95 6.61 -4.89
CA LYS A 82 28.11 6.59 -3.43
C LYS A 82 27.59 7.86 -2.76
N ASN A 83 27.73 9.02 -3.41
CA ASN A 83 27.30 10.30 -2.84
C ASN A 83 25.77 10.40 -2.76
N HIS A 84 25.08 10.05 -3.85
CA HIS A 84 23.62 10.07 -3.85
C HIS A 84 23.07 8.97 -2.92
N ALA A 85 23.65 7.77 -2.95
CA ALA A 85 23.31 6.68 -2.04
C ALA A 85 23.42 7.11 -0.57
N PHE A 86 24.55 7.71 -0.17
CA PHE A 86 24.77 8.18 1.19
C PHE A 86 23.79 9.30 1.57
N SER A 87 23.42 10.17 0.64
CA SER A 87 22.38 11.18 0.88
C SER A 87 21.03 10.55 1.22
N GLN A 88 20.60 9.53 0.46
CA GLN A 88 19.33 8.84 0.73
C GLN A 88 19.37 8.01 2.02
N TYR A 89 20.50 7.33 2.28
CA TYR A 89 20.77 6.63 3.54
C TYR A 89 20.59 7.58 4.74
N ARG A 90 21.17 8.79 4.69
CA ARG A 90 21.02 9.77 5.78
C ARG A 90 19.58 10.24 5.95
N SER A 91 18.85 10.49 4.86
CA SER A 91 17.43 10.84 4.94
C SER A 91 16.63 9.75 5.65
N LEU A 92 16.85 8.48 5.29
CA LEU A 92 16.21 7.32 5.93
C LEU A 92 16.62 7.17 7.41
N LYS A 93 17.90 7.35 7.73
CA LYS A 93 18.42 7.33 9.12
C LYS A 93 17.74 8.41 9.95
N CYS A 94 17.56 9.61 9.40
CA CYS A 94 16.85 10.71 10.05
C CYS A 94 15.35 10.47 10.20
N LEU A 95 14.76 9.60 9.38
CA LEU A 95 13.40 9.08 9.56
C LEU A 95 13.35 7.86 10.49
N GLU A 96 14.47 7.51 11.15
CA GLU A 96 14.60 6.32 12.01
C GLU A 96 14.34 5.00 11.29
N TYR A 97 14.68 4.88 10.00
CA TYR A 97 14.67 3.59 9.32
C TYR A 97 15.65 2.61 10.00
N PRO A 98 15.22 1.38 10.34
CA PRO A 98 16.03 0.42 11.11
C PRO A 98 17.03 -0.31 10.19
N PHE A 99 18.12 0.37 9.83
CA PHE A 99 19.23 -0.27 9.13
C PHE A 99 19.94 -1.31 10.01
N ASP A 100 20.52 -2.34 9.37
CA ASP A 100 21.47 -3.23 10.04
C ASP A 100 22.63 -2.42 10.64
N GLU A 101 23.09 -2.84 11.81
CA GLU A 101 24.11 -2.11 12.60
C GLU A 101 25.36 -1.78 11.79
N ASN A 102 25.77 -2.69 10.89
CA ASN A 102 26.96 -2.53 10.06
C ASN A 102 26.68 -1.96 8.66
N PHE A 103 25.44 -1.60 8.32
CA PHE A 103 25.08 -1.18 6.95
C PHE A 103 25.94 -0.03 6.45
N GLU A 104 26.13 1.00 7.29
CA GLU A 104 26.92 2.19 6.94
C GLU A 104 28.40 1.85 6.73
N ALA A 105 28.98 1.03 7.62
CA ALA A 105 30.37 0.64 7.54
C ALA A 105 30.68 -0.17 6.28
N HIS A 106 29.76 -1.06 5.87
CA HIS A 106 29.92 -1.87 4.67
C HIS A 106 29.76 -1.06 3.38
N ASN A 107 28.74 -0.21 3.30
CA ASN A 107 28.40 0.48 2.05
C ASN A 107 29.16 1.81 1.86
N PHE A 108 29.61 2.43 2.95
CA PHE A 108 30.22 3.76 2.95
C PHE A 108 31.51 3.85 3.80
N PRO A 109 32.49 2.93 3.64
CA PRO A 109 33.70 2.91 4.47
C PRO A 109 34.51 4.23 4.37
N ASP A 110 34.50 4.85 3.19
CA ASP A 110 35.28 6.06 2.89
C ASP A 110 34.59 7.36 3.32
N LEU A 111 33.27 7.33 3.56
CA LEU A 111 32.46 8.53 3.85
C LEU A 111 32.22 8.76 5.36
N LYS A 112 32.73 7.86 6.22
CA LYS A 112 32.69 7.96 7.70
C LYS A 112 33.23 9.27 8.27
N LYS A 113 34.00 10.04 7.48
CA LYS A 113 34.61 11.31 7.92
C LYS A 113 33.74 12.55 7.68
N THR A 114 32.55 12.41 7.10
CA THR A 114 31.65 13.55 6.93
C THR A 114 31.01 13.91 8.27
N LYS A 115 31.18 15.18 8.72
CA LYS A 115 30.61 15.72 9.96
C LYS A 115 29.17 15.23 10.15
N GLU A 116 28.83 14.81 11.35
CA GLU A 116 27.47 14.42 11.74
C GLU A 116 26.50 15.56 11.38
N ILE A 117 25.76 15.38 10.28
CA ILE A 117 24.77 16.36 9.86
C ILE A 117 23.54 16.13 10.71
N LYS A 118 23.20 17.10 11.56
CA LYS A 118 22.01 17.08 12.39
C LYS A 118 20.77 16.88 11.52
N CYS A 119 19.98 15.86 11.85
CA CYS A 119 18.69 15.63 11.21
C CYS A 119 17.80 16.87 11.36
N LYS A 120 17.24 17.35 10.25
CA LYS A 120 16.31 18.48 10.24
C LYS A 120 14.89 18.07 10.65
N THR A 121 14.55 16.79 10.52
CA THR A 121 13.23 16.25 10.88
C THR A 121 13.04 16.27 12.39
N SER A 122 11.95 16.89 12.85
CA SER A 122 11.51 16.84 14.24
C SER A 122 10.17 16.12 14.30
N PHE A 123 10.14 14.96 14.97
CA PHE A 123 8.91 14.18 15.12
C PHE A 123 7.95 14.82 16.12
N ASP A 124 6.64 14.65 15.89
CA ASP A 124 5.62 14.96 16.90
C ASP A 124 5.52 13.76 17.85
N ILE A 125 6.38 13.76 18.88
CA ILE A 125 6.47 12.68 19.86
C ILE A 125 5.13 12.44 20.58
N ALA A 126 4.36 13.50 20.84
CA ALA A 126 3.05 13.36 21.49
C ALA A 126 2.05 12.68 20.56
N TYR A 127 1.98 13.11 19.29
CA TYR A 127 1.11 12.49 18.29
C TYR A 127 1.47 11.02 18.07
N ARG A 128 2.75 10.71 17.90
CA ARG A 128 3.24 9.34 17.77
C ARG A 128 2.83 8.48 18.95
N LYS A 129 3.06 8.93 20.19
CA LYS A 129 2.65 8.19 21.39
C LYS A 129 1.15 7.92 21.44
N THR A 130 0.32 8.89 21.02
CA THR A 130 -1.13 8.67 20.94
C THR A 130 -1.49 7.61 19.90
N LEU A 131 -0.89 7.65 18.70
CA LEU A 131 -1.13 6.64 17.66
C LEU A 131 -0.67 5.25 18.10
N ASP A 132 0.51 5.14 18.70
CA ASP A 132 1.04 3.88 19.25
C ASP A 132 0.10 3.31 20.33
N SER A 133 -0.45 4.18 21.19
CA SER A 133 -1.44 3.77 22.19
C SER A 133 -2.74 3.26 21.56
N LEU A 134 -3.25 3.92 20.51
CA LEU A 134 -4.45 3.45 19.79
C LEU A 134 -4.20 2.09 19.15
N PHE A 135 -3.02 1.90 18.54
CA PHE A 135 -2.63 0.63 17.95
C PHE A 135 -2.50 -0.49 18.99
N ILE A 136 -1.97 -0.22 20.18
CA ILE A 136 -1.91 -1.21 21.26
C ILE A 136 -3.32 -1.67 21.66
N ILE A 137 -4.30 -0.75 21.73
CA ILE A 137 -5.69 -1.06 22.06
C ILE A 137 -6.34 -1.90 20.93
N ASP A 138 -6.13 -1.50 19.68
CA ASP A 138 -6.58 -2.22 18.48
C ASP A 138 -6.07 -3.68 18.45
N GLN A 139 -4.82 -3.89 18.83
CA GLN A 139 -4.19 -5.20 18.78
C GLN A 139 -4.42 -6.07 20.02
N HIS A 140 -4.92 -5.52 21.13
CA HIS A 140 -4.94 -6.22 22.43
C HIS A 140 -5.66 -7.58 22.35
N TYR A 141 -6.93 -7.59 21.93
CA TYR A 141 -7.73 -8.83 21.85
C TYR A 141 -7.29 -9.77 20.74
N ARG A 142 -6.70 -9.23 19.65
CA ARG A 142 -6.10 -10.03 18.57
C ARG A 142 -4.86 -10.79 19.04
N LYS A 143 -4.06 -10.22 19.94
CA LYS A 143 -2.88 -10.89 20.50
C LYS A 143 -3.25 -11.98 21.51
N ILE A 144 -4.21 -11.70 22.41
CA ILE A 144 -4.62 -12.70 23.43
C ILE A 144 -5.55 -13.78 22.88
N SER A 145 -6.07 -13.63 21.65
CA SER A 145 -6.84 -14.68 20.97
C SER A 145 -5.98 -15.85 20.52
N GLY A 146 -4.66 -15.66 20.34
CA GLY A 146 -3.80 -16.67 19.73
C GLY A 146 -4.25 -17.09 18.33
N GLY A 147 -4.96 -16.21 17.60
CA GLY A 147 -5.53 -16.49 16.27
C GLY A 147 -7.00 -16.90 16.28
N ASP A 148 -7.58 -17.28 17.42
CA ASP A 148 -9.03 -17.58 17.51
C ASP A 148 -9.85 -16.30 17.76
N TYR A 149 -9.96 -15.46 16.73
CA TYR A 149 -10.67 -14.18 16.83
C TYR A 149 -12.16 -14.33 17.16
N ALA A 150 -12.77 -15.49 16.91
CA ALA A 150 -14.17 -15.74 17.24
C ALA A 150 -14.41 -15.67 18.76
N LYS A 151 -13.44 -16.12 19.56
CA LYS A 151 -13.49 -16.07 21.02
C LYS A 151 -13.65 -14.65 21.58
N TYR A 152 -13.05 -13.66 20.94
CA TYR A 152 -13.03 -12.25 21.40
C TYR A 152 -13.72 -11.31 20.42
N GLN A 153 -14.62 -11.82 19.57
CA GLN A 153 -15.20 -11.05 18.47
C GLN A 153 -15.92 -9.79 18.96
N LYS A 154 -16.64 -9.86 20.09
CA LYS A 154 -17.38 -8.71 20.64
C LYS A 154 -16.43 -7.61 21.09
N GLU A 155 -15.36 -7.99 21.78
CA GLU A 155 -14.33 -7.10 22.30
C GLU A 155 -13.52 -6.48 21.16
N ILE A 156 -13.15 -7.27 20.15
CA ILE A 156 -12.50 -6.79 18.93
C ILE A 156 -13.38 -5.74 18.24
N ASN A 157 -14.64 -6.06 17.95
CA ASN A 157 -15.55 -5.13 17.28
C ASN A 157 -15.78 -3.84 18.07
N LYS A 158 -15.87 -3.94 19.40
CA LYS A 158 -15.99 -2.77 20.28
C LYS A 158 -14.73 -1.92 20.23
N ASN A 159 -13.55 -2.53 20.31
CA ASN A 159 -12.29 -1.81 20.23
C ASN A 159 -12.12 -1.15 18.86
N ASP A 160 -12.34 -1.88 17.77
CA ASP A 160 -12.26 -1.36 16.39
C ASP A 160 -13.11 -0.09 16.22
N SER A 161 -14.32 -0.06 16.80
CA SER A 161 -15.18 1.12 16.78
C SER A 161 -14.62 2.30 17.58
N ILE A 162 -14.11 2.05 18.79
CA ILE A 162 -13.55 3.09 19.66
C ILE A 162 -12.27 3.66 19.03
N VAL A 163 -11.34 2.81 18.62
CA VAL A 163 -10.04 3.25 18.12
C VAL A 163 -10.14 3.96 16.78
N SER A 164 -11.02 3.51 15.87
CA SER A 164 -11.23 4.18 14.58
C SER A 164 -11.87 5.56 14.75
N THR A 165 -12.84 5.71 15.65
CA THR A 165 -13.45 7.01 15.98
C THR A 165 -12.43 7.97 16.59
N GLN A 166 -11.60 7.48 17.52
CA GLN A 166 -10.54 8.28 18.13
C GLN A 166 -9.45 8.67 17.12
N LEU A 167 -9.07 7.74 16.23
CA LEU A 167 -8.13 8.00 15.15
C LEU A 167 -8.65 9.08 14.20
N LEU A 168 -9.92 8.99 13.77
CA LEU A 168 -10.52 10.02 12.90
C LEU A 168 -10.48 11.39 13.56
N LYS A 169 -10.91 11.50 14.83
CA LYS A 169 -10.86 12.76 15.58
C LYS A 169 -9.43 13.32 15.66
N LEU A 170 -8.45 12.44 15.89
CA LEU A 170 -7.05 12.83 15.97
C LEU A 170 -6.51 13.33 14.62
N ILE A 171 -6.83 12.63 13.52
CA ILE A 171 -6.51 13.04 12.15
C ILE A 171 -7.17 14.37 11.79
N GLN A 172 -8.44 14.57 12.16
CA GLN A 172 -9.14 15.84 11.90
C GLN A 172 -8.52 17.01 12.68
N THR A 173 -7.97 16.74 13.87
CA THR A 173 -7.36 17.77 14.73
C THR A 173 -5.91 18.08 14.33
N LYS A 174 -5.10 17.06 14.04
CA LYS A 174 -3.64 17.19 13.80
C LYS A 174 -3.24 17.05 12.33
N GLY A 175 -4.17 16.66 11.46
CA GLY A 175 -3.90 16.23 10.10
C GLY A 175 -3.48 14.76 10.02
N PHE A 176 -3.65 14.18 8.83
CA PHE A 176 -3.21 12.81 8.55
C PHE A 176 -1.67 12.71 8.74
N PRO A 177 -1.19 11.73 9.52
CA PRO A 177 0.22 11.63 9.86
C PRO A 177 1.02 11.02 8.70
N ASN A 178 2.29 11.40 8.60
CA ASN A 178 3.25 10.80 7.67
C ASN A 178 4.54 10.37 8.38
N GLU A 179 5.46 9.79 7.63
CA GLU A 179 6.76 9.31 8.13
C GLU A 179 7.62 10.44 8.72
N TYR A 180 7.42 11.69 8.31
CA TYR A 180 8.10 12.86 8.85
C TYR A 180 7.49 13.33 10.18
N ASN A 181 6.24 12.94 10.47
CA ASN A 181 5.61 13.15 11.78
C ASN A 181 6.00 12.07 12.79
N LEU A 182 6.10 10.82 12.33
CA LEU A 182 6.17 9.63 13.20
C LEU A 182 7.55 8.96 13.24
N GLY A 183 8.33 9.11 12.17
CA GLY A 183 9.45 8.21 11.86
C GLY A 183 8.98 6.88 11.26
N LEU A 184 9.93 5.98 11.05
CA LEU A 184 9.76 4.68 10.38
C LEU A 184 9.90 3.49 11.34
N LYS A 185 10.18 3.72 12.63
CA LYS A 185 10.27 2.65 13.63
C LYS A 185 8.96 1.84 13.80
N SER A 186 7.82 2.48 13.58
CA SER A 186 6.49 1.85 13.65
C SER A 186 5.99 1.34 12.31
N ALA A 187 6.77 1.49 11.24
CA ALA A 187 6.43 0.96 9.93
C ALA A 187 6.93 -0.49 9.79
N ASP A 188 6.18 -1.29 9.06
CA ASP A 188 6.67 -2.59 8.62
C ASP A 188 7.74 -2.45 7.51
N LYS A 189 8.24 -3.58 7.01
CA LYS A 189 9.24 -3.60 5.92
C LYS A 189 8.73 -2.96 4.63
N ASN A 190 7.41 -2.88 4.43
CA ASN A 190 6.76 -2.30 3.26
C ASN A 190 6.40 -0.81 3.46
N PHE A 191 6.90 -0.17 4.51
CA PHE A 191 6.59 1.22 4.87
C PHE A 191 5.10 1.42 5.23
N PHE A 192 4.41 0.35 5.64
CA PHE A 192 3.05 0.41 6.15
C PHE A 192 3.07 0.72 7.64
N GLN A 193 2.56 1.89 8.02
CA GLN A 193 2.54 2.35 9.40
C GLN A 193 1.48 1.61 10.22
N ASN A 194 1.80 1.25 11.46
CA ASN A 194 0.88 0.52 12.35
C ASN A 194 -0.53 1.10 12.45
N PHE A 195 -0.69 2.44 12.47
CA PHE A 195 -2.01 3.05 12.58
C PHE A 195 -2.91 2.80 11.35
N TYR A 196 -2.34 2.47 10.19
CA TYR A 196 -3.13 2.05 9.02
C TYR A 196 -3.90 0.75 9.28
N LEU A 197 -3.41 -0.12 10.18
CA LEU A 197 -4.12 -1.32 10.59
C LEU A 197 -5.44 -1.00 11.29
N ILE A 198 -5.54 0.11 12.01
CA ILE A 198 -6.80 0.56 12.63
C ILE A 198 -7.85 0.88 11.55
N VAL A 199 -7.42 1.52 10.45
CA VAL A 199 -8.30 1.82 9.30
C VAL A 199 -8.77 0.52 8.63
N TRP A 200 -7.86 -0.46 8.48
CA TRP A 200 -8.19 -1.77 7.92
C TRP A 200 -9.17 -2.53 8.82
N HIS A 201 -8.87 -2.66 10.11
CA HIS A 201 -9.59 -3.52 11.03
C HIS A 201 -11.05 -3.13 11.24
N GLN A 202 -11.37 -1.83 11.24
CA GLN A 202 -12.76 -1.39 11.37
C GLN A 202 -13.67 -1.89 10.23
N ALA A 203 -13.10 -2.26 9.07
CA ALA A 203 -13.85 -2.76 7.94
C ALA A 203 -13.86 -4.30 7.82
N ALA A 204 -12.88 -4.98 8.44
CA ALA A 204 -12.67 -6.41 8.24
C ALA A 204 -13.71 -7.30 8.96
N ASN A 205 -14.34 -6.82 10.04
CA ASN A 205 -15.03 -7.72 11.00
C ASN A 205 -16.55 -7.54 11.13
N ASN A 206 -17.17 -6.58 10.43
CA ASN A 206 -18.58 -6.26 10.62
C ASN A 206 -19.42 -6.40 9.35
N ILE A 207 -20.05 -7.57 9.19
CA ILE A 207 -20.94 -7.90 8.06
C ILE A 207 -22.16 -6.95 7.97
N LYS A 208 -22.61 -6.37 9.10
CA LYS A 208 -23.83 -5.54 9.16
C LYS A 208 -23.54 -4.04 9.05
N LYS A 209 -22.37 -3.58 9.48
CA LYS A 209 -21.88 -2.19 9.37
C LYS A 209 -20.38 -2.22 9.11
N PRO A 210 -19.95 -2.47 7.86
CA PRO A 210 -18.53 -2.67 7.51
C PRO A 210 -17.70 -1.39 7.58
N GLN A 211 -18.26 -0.28 8.06
CA GLN A 211 -17.55 0.97 8.22
C GLN A 211 -18.11 1.68 9.45
N VAL A 212 -17.27 1.89 10.47
CA VAL A 212 -17.63 2.68 11.66
C VAL A 212 -17.46 4.16 11.34
N VAL A 213 -16.35 4.50 10.69
CA VAL A 213 -16.03 5.85 10.24
C VAL A 213 -15.45 5.82 8.83
N ASN A 214 -15.67 6.89 8.07
CA ASN A 214 -15.16 7.00 6.70
C ASN A 214 -13.90 7.88 6.65
N PHE A 215 -12.76 7.28 6.31
CA PHE A 215 -11.47 7.99 6.18
C PHE A 215 -11.19 8.52 4.77
N SER A 216 -12.10 8.35 3.80
CA SER A 216 -11.79 8.60 2.38
C SER A 216 -11.32 10.02 2.10
N GLU A 217 -11.97 11.03 2.68
CA GLU A 217 -11.60 12.43 2.50
C GLU A 217 -10.20 12.72 3.07
N ASP A 218 -9.90 12.21 4.26
CA ASP A 218 -8.60 12.37 4.91
C ASP A 218 -7.47 11.65 4.16
N ILE A 219 -7.74 10.46 3.62
CA ILE A 219 -6.78 9.70 2.80
C ILE A 219 -6.48 10.46 1.51
N VAL A 220 -7.50 10.97 0.80
CA VAL A 220 -7.29 11.72 -0.45
C VAL A 220 -6.61 13.06 -0.19
N LYS A 221 -6.90 13.71 0.93
CA LYS A 221 -6.17 14.91 1.35
C LYS A 221 -4.70 14.59 1.64
N ALA A 222 -4.41 13.50 2.35
CA ALA A 222 -3.05 13.05 2.61
C ALA A 222 -2.29 12.73 1.32
N LEU A 223 -2.93 12.04 0.37
CA LEU A 223 -2.37 11.71 -0.93
C LEU A 223 -2.01 12.97 -1.72
N ASN A 224 -2.89 13.98 -1.74
CA ASN A 224 -2.64 15.27 -2.40
C ASN A 224 -1.53 16.12 -1.74
N LEU A 225 -1.18 15.81 -0.50
CA LEU A 225 -0.08 16.42 0.24
C LEU A 225 1.22 15.59 0.17
N GLY A 226 1.24 14.48 -0.59
CA GLY A 226 2.43 13.63 -0.68
C GLY A 226 2.73 12.84 0.60
N LYS A 227 1.75 12.65 1.49
CA LYS A 227 1.94 12.07 2.83
C LYS A 227 1.81 10.55 2.90
N ILE A 228 1.22 9.93 1.88
CA ILE A 228 0.96 8.50 1.78
C ILE A 228 1.29 8.03 0.36
N THR A 229 1.71 6.78 0.19
CA THR A 229 1.94 6.22 -1.15
C THR A 229 0.60 6.02 -1.88
N PRO A 230 0.55 6.12 -3.22
CA PRO A 230 -0.63 5.78 -3.99
C PRO A 230 -1.13 4.36 -3.72
N ASP A 231 -0.23 3.40 -3.55
CA ASP A 231 -0.58 2.01 -3.25
C ASP A 231 -1.29 1.86 -1.90
N ASN A 232 -0.76 2.47 -0.83
CA ASN A 232 -1.39 2.43 0.50
C ASN A 232 -2.72 3.19 0.49
N ALA A 233 -2.80 4.34 -0.21
CA ALA A 233 -4.04 5.08 -0.33
C ALA A 233 -5.13 4.28 -1.06
N GLY A 234 -4.81 3.67 -2.21
CA GLY A 234 -5.74 2.84 -2.97
C GLY A 234 -6.22 1.63 -2.16
N PHE A 235 -5.30 0.94 -1.46
CA PHE A 235 -5.62 -0.17 -0.57
C PHE A 235 -6.57 0.25 0.56
N LEU A 236 -6.25 1.34 1.27
CA LEU A 236 -7.08 1.83 2.37
C LEU A 236 -8.44 2.33 1.88
N LEU A 237 -8.54 2.94 0.70
CA LEU A 237 -9.82 3.36 0.10
C LEU A 237 -10.70 2.16 -0.29
N ASP A 238 -10.11 1.11 -0.86
CA ASP A 238 -10.82 -0.13 -1.18
C ASP A 238 -11.34 -0.81 0.08
N LEU A 239 -10.50 -0.93 1.11
CA LEU A 239 -10.93 -1.47 2.41
C LEU A 239 -12.02 -0.62 3.07
N ASN A 240 -11.78 0.68 3.18
CA ASN A 240 -12.67 1.61 3.87
C ASN A 240 -14.07 1.64 3.22
N ASN A 241 -14.16 1.49 1.90
CA ASN A 241 -15.43 1.53 1.17
C ASN A 241 -15.97 0.15 0.76
N ASN A 242 -15.29 -0.93 1.16
CA ASN A 242 -15.60 -2.31 0.75
C ASN A 242 -15.71 -2.45 -0.79
N THR A 243 -14.72 -1.91 -1.51
CA THR A 243 -14.63 -1.95 -2.97
C THR A 243 -13.37 -2.66 -3.44
N ASN A 244 -13.30 -2.90 -4.75
CA ASN A 244 -12.11 -3.35 -5.48
C ASN A 244 -11.82 -2.39 -6.65
N ASN A 245 -11.95 -1.09 -6.40
CA ASN A 245 -11.81 -0.03 -7.39
C ASN A 245 -10.38 0.09 -7.92
N TYR A 246 -9.39 -0.32 -7.14
CA TYR A 246 -7.97 -0.14 -7.45
C TYR A 246 -7.21 -1.46 -7.59
N SER A 247 -7.87 -2.60 -7.38
CA SER A 247 -7.26 -3.93 -7.38
C SER A 247 -8.15 -4.95 -8.08
N SER A 248 -7.55 -6.05 -8.55
CA SER A 248 -8.28 -7.15 -9.15
C SER A 248 -7.57 -8.46 -8.84
N LYS A 249 -8.33 -9.45 -8.34
CA LYS A 249 -7.80 -10.79 -8.02
C LYS A 249 -7.19 -11.51 -9.23
N HIS A 250 -7.55 -11.08 -10.45
CA HIS A 250 -6.93 -11.60 -11.69
C HIS A 250 -5.44 -11.20 -11.83
N PHE A 251 -4.98 -10.24 -11.03
CA PHE A 251 -3.60 -9.74 -11.00
C PHE A 251 -2.90 -10.04 -9.66
N ASP A 252 -3.44 -10.97 -8.88
CA ASP A 252 -2.77 -11.52 -7.72
C ASP A 252 -1.98 -12.77 -8.10
N ILE A 253 -0.92 -13.02 -7.35
CA ILE A 253 -0.10 -14.22 -7.51
C ILE A 253 -0.75 -15.31 -6.67
N MET A 254 -1.09 -16.44 -7.30
CA MET A 254 -1.79 -17.53 -6.65
C MET A 254 -0.83 -18.68 -6.30
N ALA A 255 -1.04 -19.28 -5.15
CA ALA A 255 -0.53 -20.60 -4.80
C ALA A 255 -1.72 -21.55 -4.66
N PHE A 256 -1.60 -22.74 -5.25
CA PHE A 256 -2.62 -23.78 -5.16
C PHE A 256 -2.26 -24.76 -4.07
N VAL A 257 -3.16 -24.93 -3.12
CA VAL A 257 -2.90 -25.76 -1.95
C VAL A 257 -3.95 -26.84 -1.75
N ASN A 258 -3.47 -28.02 -1.40
CA ASN A 258 -4.30 -29.14 -0.95
C ASN A 258 -4.31 -29.18 0.57
N ASN A 259 -5.47 -28.96 1.19
CA ASN A 259 -5.66 -29.20 2.62
C ASN A 259 -6.89 -30.06 2.90
N PRO A 260 -6.77 -31.40 2.79
CA PRO A 260 -7.86 -32.29 3.12
C PRO A 260 -8.03 -32.33 4.65
N GLY A 261 -8.91 -31.49 5.20
CA GLY A 261 -9.34 -31.59 6.61
C GLY A 261 -9.47 -30.28 7.39
N ASP A 262 -8.96 -29.15 6.88
CA ASP A 262 -9.11 -27.86 7.56
C ASP A 262 -9.42 -26.72 6.57
N PRO A 263 -10.68 -26.25 6.52
CA PRO A 263 -11.10 -25.13 5.67
C PRO A 263 -10.60 -23.77 6.18
N LYS A 264 -10.07 -23.68 7.41
CA LYS A 264 -9.51 -22.46 7.98
C LYS A 264 -7.99 -22.48 7.79
N ARG A 265 -7.51 -22.20 6.57
CA ARG A 265 -6.07 -21.97 6.40
C ARG A 265 -5.63 -20.57 6.85
N PRO A 266 -4.40 -20.48 7.39
CA PRO A 266 -3.93 -19.36 8.16
C PRO A 266 -3.41 -18.28 7.21
N HIS A 267 -4.08 -17.13 7.17
CA HIS A 267 -3.53 -15.94 6.53
C HIS A 267 -2.14 -15.55 7.08
N ASP A 268 -1.77 -16.08 8.25
CA ASP A 268 -0.61 -15.63 9.03
C ASP A 268 0.69 -16.45 8.82
N ASN A 269 0.70 -17.54 8.03
CA ASN A 269 1.88 -18.42 7.85
C ASN A 269 2.22 -18.78 6.39
N ILE A 270 1.82 -17.93 5.43
CA ILE A 270 2.03 -18.15 4.00
C ILE A 270 3.53 -18.31 3.66
N GLU A 271 4.44 -17.54 4.27
CA GLU A 271 5.89 -17.65 3.96
C GLU A 271 6.49 -19.02 4.30
N LYS A 272 6.03 -19.70 5.35
CA LYS A 272 6.49 -21.07 5.69
C LYS A 272 5.77 -22.16 4.90
N SER A 273 4.56 -21.90 4.40
CA SER A 273 3.80 -22.89 3.61
C SER A 273 4.23 -22.92 2.14
N LEU A 274 4.75 -21.81 1.62
CA LEU A 274 5.11 -21.65 0.21
C LEU A 274 6.38 -22.38 -0.26
N GLU A 275 7.25 -22.83 0.65
CA GLU A 275 8.45 -23.59 0.25
C GLU A 275 8.11 -24.97 -0.34
N ASN A 276 6.90 -25.51 -0.07
CA ASN A 276 6.45 -26.84 -0.49
C ASN A 276 5.12 -26.85 -1.27
N GLU A 277 4.59 -25.68 -1.66
CA GLU A 277 3.28 -25.56 -2.32
C GLU A 277 3.40 -25.29 -3.82
N ASP A 278 2.39 -25.69 -4.59
CA ASP A 278 2.35 -25.45 -6.04
C ASP A 278 2.04 -23.96 -6.32
N CYS A 279 3.10 -23.18 -6.25
CA CYS A 279 3.24 -21.79 -6.65
C CYS A 279 4.08 -21.76 -7.96
N CYS A 280 4.18 -20.65 -8.70
CA CYS A 280 3.41 -19.41 -8.57
C CYS A 280 2.66 -19.15 -9.86
N TYR A 281 1.40 -18.73 -9.75
CA TYR A 281 0.49 -18.65 -10.87
C TYR A 281 -0.14 -17.26 -11.00
N VAL A 282 -0.38 -16.81 -12.23
CA VAL A 282 -1.15 -15.60 -12.53
C VAL A 282 -2.27 -15.92 -13.49
N HIS A 283 -3.40 -15.24 -13.40
CA HIS A 283 -4.51 -15.48 -14.31
C HIS A 283 -4.10 -15.17 -15.76
N VAL A 284 -4.65 -15.90 -16.73
CA VAL A 284 -4.34 -15.68 -18.17
C VAL A 284 -4.61 -14.25 -18.63
N TRP A 285 -5.49 -13.51 -17.93
CA TRP A 285 -5.74 -12.08 -18.20
C TRP A 285 -4.53 -11.18 -17.98
N PHE A 286 -3.46 -11.67 -17.36
CA PHE A 286 -2.19 -10.97 -17.40
C PHE A 286 -1.73 -10.70 -18.84
N LEU A 287 -2.00 -11.62 -19.77
CA LEU A 287 -1.76 -11.44 -21.20
C LEU A 287 -2.89 -10.61 -21.84
N PRO A 288 -2.61 -9.40 -22.36
CA PRO A 288 -3.64 -8.53 -22.95
C PRO A 288 -4.47 -9.21 -24.05
N GLU A 289 -3.86 -10.05 -24.87
CA GLU A 289 -4.51 -10.80 -25.96
C GLU A 289 -5.46 -11.90 -25.46
N LYS A 290 -5.37 -12.28 -24.19
CA LYS A 290 -6.29 -13.23 -23.53
C LYS A 290 -7.42 -12.52 -22.79
N ARG A 291 -7.44 -11.18 -22.79
CA ARG A 291 -8.55 -10.40 -22.23
C ARG A 291 -9.64 -10.33 -23.29
N GLU A 292 -10.69 -11.12 -23.10
CA GLU A 292 -11.95 -10.90 -23.81
C GLU A 292 -12.48 -9.48 -23.52
N GLU A 293 -13.50 -9.03 -24.26
CA GLU A 293 -14.06 -7.68 -24.14
C GLU A 293 -14.37 -7.27 -22.69
N LYS A 294 -14.95 -8.19 -21.91
CA LYS A 294 -15.27 -7.98 -20.49
C LYS A 294 -14.02 -7.75 -19.64
N GLY A 295 -12.96 -8.56 -19.86
CA GLY A 295 -11.70 -8.42 -19.15
C GLY A 295 -10.99 -7.10 -19.51
N GLY A 296 -10.99 -6.74 -20.79
CA GLY A 296 -10.44 -5.47 -21.28
C GLY A 296 -11.12 -4.25 -20.66
N LYS A 297 -12.46 -4.23 -20.62
CA LYS A 297 -13.24 -3.16 -19.98
C LYS A 297 -12.95 -3.03 -18.49
N LEU A 298 -12.92 -4.15 -17.76
CA LEU A 298 -12.60 -4.17 -16.33
C LEU A 298 -11.22 -3.57 -16.05
N VAL A 299 -10.19 -4.03 -16.77
CA VAL A 299 -8.81 -3.55 -16.59
C VAL A 299 -8.72 -2.05 -16.89
N MET A 300 -9.32 -1.60 -18.00
CA MET A 300 -9.31 -0.19 -18.38
C MET A 300 -9.96 0.71 -17.30
N GLU A 301 -11.08 0.29 -16.72
CA GLU A 301 -11.76 1.07 -15.68
C GLU A 301 -10.98 1.12 -14.36
N ILE A 302 -10.34 0.02 -13.98
CA ILE A 302 -9.48 -0.02 -12.79
C ILE A 302 -8.23 0.83 -13.04
N ASP A 303 -7.58 0.71 -14.20
CA ASP A 303 -6.39 1.50 -14.54
C ASP A 303 -6.69 3.00 -14.62
N LYS A 304 -7.88 3.39 -15.09
CA LYS A 304 -8.33 4.79 -15.02
C LYS A 304 -8.40 5.29 -13.58
N ARG A 305 -8.97 4.49 -12.67
CA ARG A 305 -9.05 4.81 -11.23
C ARG A 305 -7.68 4.84 -10.56
N ARG A 306 -6.82 3.86 -10.86
CA ARG A 306 -5.43 3.77 -10.39
C ARG A 306 -4.62 4.99 -10.81
N LYS A 307 -4.72 5.39 -12.09
CA LYS A 307 -4.06 6.59 -12.62
C LYS A 307 -4.50 7.86 -11.89
N ASN A 308 -5.79 7.99 -11.56
CA ASN A 308 -6.29 9.15 -10.81
C ASN A 308 -5.68 9.27 -9.40
N LEU A 309 -5.19 8.17 -8.81
CA LEU A 309 -4.47 8.18 -7.53
C LEU A 309 -2.93 8.24 -7.69
N GLY A 310 -2.41 8.26 -8.92
CA GLY A 310 -0.97 8.20 -9.17
C GLY A 310 -0.38 6.80 -9.04
N MET A 311 -1.20 5.75 -9.06
CA MET A 311 -0.74 4.36 -9.11
C MET A 311 -0.35 3.96 -10.54
N CYS A 312 0.57 3.00 -10.68
CA CYS A 312 0.84 2.34 -11.97
C CYS A 312 -0.34 1.46 -12.42
N SER A 313 -0.36 1.00 -13.67
CA SER A 313 -1.38 0.07 -14.17
C SER A 313 -1.38 -1.27 -13.41
N LEU A 314 -2.45 -2.06 -13.54
CA LEU A 314 -2.50 -3.43 -13.04
C LEU A 314 -1.36 -4.29 -13.63
N ASP A 315 -1.03 -4.08 -14.90
CA ASP A 315 0.03 -4.82 -15.59
C ASP A 315 1.41 -4.50 -15.01
N ASP A 316 1.73 -3.22 -14.83
CA ASP A 316 2.99 -2.81 -14.24
C ASP A 316 3.08 -3.21 -12.77
N ASN A 317 1.96 -3.14 -12.04
CA ASN A 317 1.90 -3.60 -10.65
C ASN A 317 2.19 -5.11 -10.54
N LEU A 318 1.61 -5.93 -11.42
CA LEU A 318 1.90 -7.36 -11.42
C LEU A 318 3.36 -7.65 -11.82
N LYS A 319 3.92 -6.95 -12.81
CA LYS A 319 5.36 -7.06 -13.13
C LYS A 319 6.24 -6.74 -11.92
N LYS A 320 5.91 -5.70 -11.15
CA LYS A 320 6.60 -5.35 -9.89
C LYS A 320 6.49 -6.47 -8.85
N LYS A 321 5.29 -7.03 -8.65
CA LYS A 321 5.07 -8.18 -7.75
C LYS A 321 5.90 -9.40 -8.18
N ILE A 322 5.91 -9.75 -9.47
CA ILE A 322 6.68 -10.87 -10.02
C ILE A 322 8.18 -10.63 -9.82
N PHE A 323 8.68 -9.44 -10.14
CA PHE A 323 10.07 -9.08 -9.90
C PHE A 323 10.45 -9.23 -8.41
N ASN A 324 9.57 -8.77 -7.51
CA ASN A 324 9.76 -8.87 -6.06
C ASN A 324 9.75 -10.33 -5.53
N LEU A 325 9.27 -11.32 -6.29
CA LEU A 325 9.39 -12.74 -5.89
C LEU A 325 10.84 -13.23 -5.91
N ASN A 326 11.67 -12.67 -6.80
CA ASN A 326 13.05 -13.11 -7.02
C ASN A 326 14.09 -12.05 -6.63
N ASN A 327 13.65 -10.82 -6.36
CA ASN A 327 14.53 -9.75 -5.92
C ASN A 327 13.93 -9.05 -4.69
N LYS A 328 14.63 -9.13 -3.56
CA LYS A 328 14.23 -8.50 -2.28
C LYS A 328 15.00 -7.23 -1.98
N ASP A 329 15.84 -6.76 -2.90
CA ASP A 329 16.69 -5.59 -2.69
C ASP A 329 15.86 -4.30 -2.72
N TYR A 330 14.72 -4.32 -3.43
CA TYR A 330 13.84 -3.17 -3.61
C TYR A 330 12.50 -3.37 -2.92
N GLN A 331 11.84 -2.25 -2.63
CA GLN A 331 10.56 -2.18 -1.95
C GLN A 331 9.49 -1.84 -2.98
N PHE A 332 8.87 -2.89 -3.50
CA PHE A 332 7.71 -2.80 -4.38
C PHE A 332 6.45 -3.24 -3.64
N PRO A 333 5.25 -2.98 -4.18
CA PRO A 333 4.01 -3.55 -3.64
C PRO A 333 4.22 -5.04 -3.34
N GLN A 334 3.83 -5.45 -2.13
CA GLN A 334 4.07 -6.80 -1.67
C GLN A 334 3.49 -7.80 -2.68
N ALA A 335 4.30 -8.77 -3.07
CA ALA A 335 3.85 -9.95 -3.80
C ALA A 335 3.02 -10.82 -2.84
N GLN A 336 1.82 -10.35 -2.48
CA GLN A 336 0.89 -11.15 -1.68
C GLN A 336 0.53 -12.37 -2.52
N ILE A 337 1.02 -13.53 -2.08
CA ILE A 337 0.65 -14.80 -2.66
C ILE A 337 -0.66 -15.22 -1.99
N VAL A 338 -1.71 -15.33 -2.79
CA VAL A 338 -3.03 -15.73 -2.33
C VAL A 338 -3.13 -17.24 -2.44
N GLY A 339 -3.22 -17.92 -1.29
CA GLY A 339 -3.44 -19.36 -1.22
C GLY A 339 -4.89 -19.71 -1.57
N MET A 340 -5.08 -20.50 -2.62
CA MET A 340 -6.37 -21.12 -2.94
C MET A 340 -6.38 -22.56 -2.44
N ASN A 341 -7.26 -22.84 -1.47
CA ASN A 341 -7.38 -24.16 -0.88
C ASN A 341 -8.43 -25.01 -1.61
N PHE A 342 -8.07 -26.25 -1.96
CA PHE A 342 -8.96 -27.20 -2.62
C PHE A 342 -9.08 -28.48 -1.80
N THR A 343 -10.31 -29.00 -1.73
CA THR A 343 -10.60 -30.31 -1.13
C THR A 343 -10.47 -31.46 -2.14
N LYS A 344 -10.58 -31.16 -3.45
CA LYS A 344 -10.48 -32.13 -4.55
C LYS A 344 -9.42 -31.69 -5.55
N ASP A 345 -8.53 -32.61 -5.92
CA ASP A 345 -7.48 -32.35 -6.91
C ASP A 345 -8.04 -32.00 -8.30
N THR A 346 -9.17 -32.60 -8.68
CA THR A 346 -9.82 -32.31 -9.98
C THR A 346 -10.22 -30.84 -10.12
N ASP A 347 -10.69 -30.22 -9.04
CA ASP A 347 -11.15 -28.82 -9.05
C ASP A 347 -9.95 -27.88 -9.14
N LYS A 348 -8.87 -28.21 -8.42
CA LYS A 348 -7.58 -27.52 -8.52
C LYS A 348 -7.05 -27.55 -9.95
N GLU A 349 -6.93 -28.73 -10.56
CA GLU A 349 -6.39 -28.89 -11.90
C GLU A 349 -7.27 -28.24 -12.99
N ASN A 350 -8.59 -28.24 -12.79
CA ASN A 350 -9.50 -27.51 -13.68
C ASN A 350 -9.29 -26.00 -13.58
N LEU A 351 -9.13 -25.45 -12.37
CA LEU A 351 -8.92 -24.01 -12.22
C LEU A 351 -7.56 -23.58 -12.77
N LYS A 352 -6.50 -24.36 -12.58
CA LYS A 352 -5.15 -24.08 -13.10
C LYS A 352 -5.10 -23.84 -14.61
N LYS A 353 -6.04 -24.38 -15.39
CA LYS A 353 -6.15 -24.14 -16.84
C LYS A 353 -6.35 -22.66 -17.20
N HIS A 354 -6.83 -21.85 -16.26
CA HIS A 354 -7.02 -20.41 -16.41
C HIS A 354 -5.83 -19.59 -15.88
N PHE A 355 -4.73 -20.24 -15.51
CA PHE A 355 -3.56 -19.61 -14.95
C PHE A 355 -2.28 -19.99 -15.72
N ILE A 356 -1.29 -19.12 -15.63
CA ILE A 356 0.03 -19.28 -16.21
C ILE A 356 1.02 -19.42 -15.05
N LYS A 357 1.84 -20.48 -15.08
CA LYS A 357 2.92 -20.66 -14.12
C LYS A 357 4.05 -19.69 -14.46
N ILE A 358 4.48 -18.92 -13.47
CA ILE A 358 5.51 -17.87 -13.60
C ILE A 358 6.77 -18.14 -12.78
N LYS A 359 6.72 -19.15 -11.90
CA LYS A 359 7.84 -19.66 -11.12
C LYS A 359 7.67 -21.15 -10.92
#